data_AF-A0A7S2C8C9-F1
#
_entry.id   AF-A0A7S2C8C9-F1
#
_cell.length_a   1.000
_cell.length_b   1.000
_cell.length_c   1.000
_cell.angle_alpha   90.00
_cell.angle_beta   90.00
_cell.angle_gamma   90.00
#
_symmetry.space_group_name_H-M   'P 1'
#
loop_
_entity.id
_entity.type
_entity.pdbx_description
1 polymer ?
#
loop_
_entity_poly.entity_id
_entity_poly.type
_entity_poly.pdbx_seq_one_letter_code
_entity_poly.pdbx_strand_id
1 'polypeptide(L)'
;LSSPAASVPEIIKVLPEHLKYQFSTERAGALFAAGPLGQIGVDPPSGFYVLIAETEAEARALADQDPFHKAGLKTYELKKWTCNESSVLGVLTRANLNGTSTEHPAYWPDMVGEHAKLPVPKTAAAEVSANSHLKSGGASPPPAL
;
A
#
# COMPACT_ATOMS: atom_id res chain seq x y z
N LEU A 1 0.21 -11.59 -7.32
CA LEU A 1 -0.45 -12.72 -6.60
C LEU A 1 0.65 -13.55 -5.97
N SER A 2 0.55 -13.85 -4.68
CA SER A 2 1.58 -14.60 -3.93
C SER A 2 0.98 -15.88 -3.38
N SER A 3 1.61 -17.02 -3.64
CA SER A 3 1.11 -18.35 -3.28
C SER A 3 2.08 -19.03 -2.31
N PRO A 4 1.58 -19.82 -1.34
CA PRO A 4 2.45 -20.54 -0.41
C PRO A 4 3.33 -21.55 -1.17
N ALA A 5 4.60 -21.62 -0.77
CA ALA A 5 5.55 -22.64 -1.22
C ALA A 5 6.18 -23.42 -0.04
N ALA A 6 5.83 -23.03 1.20
CA ALA A 6 6.30 -23.64 2.44
C ALA A 6 5.15 -23.84 3.43
N SER A 7 5.44 -24.49 4.56
CA SER A 7 4.44 -24.74 5.60
C SER A 7 4.05 -23.46 6.35
N VAL A 8 2.84 -23.42 6.89
CA VAL A 8 2.34 -22.28 7.68
C VAL A 8 3.28 -21.94 8.86
N PRO A 9 3.80 -22.89 9.65
CA PRO A 9 4.73 -22.57 10.72
C PRO A 9 6.04 -21.91 10.25
N GLU A 10 6.54 -22.27 9.06
CA GLU A 10 7.74 -21.64 8.49
C GLU A 10 7.44 -20.22 8.01
N ILE A 11 6.28 -20.00 7.40
CA ILE A 11 5.82 -18.68 6.97
C ILE A 11 5.64 -17.76 8.19
N ILE A 12 5.05 -18.24 9.29
CA ILE A 12 4.84 -17.45 10.52
C ILE A 12 6.16 -16.93 11.09
N LYS A 13 7.25 -17.68 10.99
CA LYS A 13 8.57 -17.25 11.50
C LYS A 13 9.12 -16.00 10.80
N VAL A 14 8.75 -15.77 9.54
CA VAL A 14 9.23 -14.65 8.70
C VAL A 14 8.18 -13.53 8.56
N LEU A 15 7.00 -13.74 9.15
CA LEU A 15 5.90 -12.78 9.09
C LEU A 15 6.27 -11.39 9.65
N PRO A 16 7.02 -11.25 10.77
CA PRO A 16 7.41 -9.93 11.28
C PRO A 16 8.25 -9.11 10.28
N GLU A 17 9.25 -9.72 9.66
CA GLU A 17 10.10 -9.08 8.66
C GLU A 17 9.29 -8.70 7.42
N HIS A 18 8.41 -9.60 6.98
CA HIS A 18 7.48 -9.35 5.87
C HIS A 18 6.60 -8.12 6.12
N LEU A 19 5.98 -8.03 7.30
CA LEU A 19 5.13 -6.90 7.67
C LEU A 19 5.92 -5.58 7.75
N LYS A 20 7.13 -5.62 8.31
CA LYS A 20 8.04 -4.46 8.32
C LYS A 20 8.40 -4.00 6.91
N TYR A 21 8.68 -4.94 6.01
CA TYR A 21 8.95 -4.64 4.60
C TYR A 21 7.75 -3.96 3.94
N GLN A 22 6.55 -4.55 4.03
CA GLN A 22 5.34 -3.97 3.45
C GLN A 22 5.05 -2.56 3.96
N PHE A 23 5.20 -2.34 5.26
CA PHE A 23 5.01 -1.01 5.85
C PHE A 23 6.03 0.00 5.31
N SER A 24 7.30 -0.38 5.16
CA SER A 24 8.32 0.49 4.59
C SER A 24 8.04 0.82 3.11
N THR A 25 7.57 -0.16 2.34
CA THR A 25 7.21 -0.02 0.92
C THR A 25 5.97 0.86 0.74
N GLU A 26 4.97 0.72 1.62
CA GLU A 26 3.79 1.60 1.68
C GLU A 26 4.21 3.04 1.97
N ARG A 27 5.03 3.27 3.02
CA ARG A 27 5.52 4.60 3.39
C ARG A 27 6.37 5.26 2.29
N ALA A 28 7.07 4.46 1.50
CA ALA A 28 7.83 4.93 0.34
C ALA A 28 6.92 5.25 -0.88
N GLY A 29 5.62 4.96 -0.82
CA GLY A 29 4.67 5.17 -1.90
C GLY A 29 4.70 4.09 -2.99
N ALA A 30 5.36 2.95 -2.75
CA ALA A 30 5.55 1.87 -3.72
C ALA A 30 4.56 0.69 -3.52
N LEU A 31 3.76 0.71 -2.45
CA LEU A 31 2.71 -0.28 -2.18
C LEU A 31 1.38 0.45 -1.94
N PHE A 32 0.40 0.20 -2.80
CA PHE A 32 -0.95 0.78 -2.71
C PHE A 32 -1.84 0.00 -1.74
N ALA A 33 -1.80 -1.33 -1.81
CA ALA A 33 -2.59 -2.21 -0.96
C ALA A 33 -1.92 -3.58 -0.84
N ALA A 34 -2.08 -4.23 0.32
CA ALA A 34 -1.64 -5.61 0.52
C ALA A 34 -2.58 -6.33 1.50
N GLY A 35 -2.74 -7.63 1.30
CA GLY A 35 -3.50 -8.45 2.21
C GLY A 35 -3.55 -9.92 1.80
N PRO A 36 -4.13 -10.76 2.67
CA PRO A 36 -4.43 -12.13 2.30
C PRO A 36 -5.50 -12.19 1.19
N LEU A 37 -5.41 -13.21 0.32
CA LEU A 37 -6.36 -13.48 -0.75
C LEU A 37 -6.79 -14.95 -0.68
N GLY A 38 -8.09 -15.20 -0.64
CA GLY A 38 -8.65 -16.55 -0.60
C GLY A 38 -10.12 -16.56 -0.95
N GLN A 39 -10.71 -17.75 -0.89
CA GLN A 39 -12.15 -17.92 -1.09
C GLN A 39 -12.91 -17.44 0.14
N ILE A 40 -14.13 -16.95 -0.08
CA ILE A 40 -15.01 -16.53 1.02
C ILE A 40 -15.27 -17.73 1.94
N GLY A 41 -15.06 -17.53 3.24
CA GLY A 41 -15.25 -18.57 4.26
C GLY A 41 -14.11 -19.60 4.34
N VAL A 42 -13.01 -19.39 3.61
CA VAL A 42 -11.81 -20.23 3.68
C VAL A 42 -10.62 -19.37 4.08
N ASP A 43 -9.88 -19.81 5.11
CA ASP A 43 -8.69 -19.08 5.54
C ASP A 43 -7.66 -19.00 4.39
N PRO A 44 -7.22 -17.78 4.03
CA PRO A 44 -6.43 -17.56 2.83
C PRO A 44 -4.95 -17.91 3.05
N PRO A 45 -4.38 -18.85 2.27
CA PRO A 45 -2.94 -19.09 2.29
C PRO A 45 -2.15 -18.14 1.36
N SER A 46 -2.85 -17.53 0.39
CA SER A 46 -2.27 -16.68 -0.65
C SER A 46 -2.31 -15.20 -0.25
N GLY A 47 -1.47 -14.38 -0.89
CA GLY A 47 -1.39 -12.94 -0.74
C GLY A 47 -1.73 -12.20 -2.03
N PHE A 48 -2.28 -11.00 -1.88
CA PHE A 48 -2.49 -10.05 -2.97
C PHE A 48 -1.87 -8.71 -2.61
N TYR A 49 -1.08 -8.16 -3.54
CA TYR A 49 -0.34 -6.92 -3.39
C TYR A 49 -0.56 -6.08 -4.65
N VAL A 50 -0.80 -4.78 -4.48
CA VAL A 50 -0.85 -3.79 -5.55
C VAL A 50 0.36 -2.88 -5.39
N LEU A 51 1.37 -3.09 -6.22
CA LEU A 51 2.59 -2.30 -6.25
C LEU A 51 2.45 -1.12 -7.19
N ILE A 52 3.08 0.00 -6.84
CA ILE A 52 3.24 1.18 -7.71
C ILE A 52 4.70 1.19 -8.17
N ALA A 53 4.92 1.08 -9.48
CA ALA A 53 6.24 1.06 -10.10
C ALA A 53 6.15 1.64 -11.52
N GLU A 54 7.23 2.27 -12.00
CA GLU A 54 7.31 2.84 -13.34
C GLU A 54 7.57 1.76 -14.40
N THR A 55 8.22 0.66 -14.00
CA THR A 55 8.61 -0.43 -14.91
C THR A 55 8.34 -1.81 -14.33
N GLU A 56 8.25 -2.82 -15.20
CA GLU A 56 8.17 -4.22 -14.74
C GLU A 56 9.39 -4.62 -13.91
N ALA A 57 10.59 -4.16 -14.30
CA ALA A 57 11.83 -4.49 -13.59
C ALA A 57 11.81 -3.95 -12.15
N GLU A 58 11.30 -2.73 -11.94
CA GLU A 58 11.11 -2.16 -10.61
C GLU A 58 10.04 -2.93 -9.81
N ALA A 59 8.88 -3.24 -10.42
CA ALA A 59 7.84 -4.04 -9.77
C ALA A 59 8.37 -5.42 -9.34
N ARG A 60 9.21 -6.04 -10.17
CA ARG A 60 9.88 -7.31 -9.88
C ARG A 60 10.89 -7.18 -8.75
N ALA A 61 11.72 -6.14 -8.77
CA ALA A 61 12.66 -5.89 -7.69
C ALA A 61 11.96 -5.67 -6.34
N LEU A 62 10.80 -5.00 -6.32
CA LEU A 62 9.96 -4.86 -5.12
C LEU A 62 9.36 -6.20 -4.67
N ALA A 63 8.90 -7.03 -5.60
CA ALA A 63 8.38 -8.35 -5.26
C ALA A 63 9.49 -9.28 -4.72
N ASP A 64 10.66 -9.31 -5.35
CA ASP A 64 11.79 -10.17 -4.98
C ASP A 64 12.39 -9.82 -3.60
N GLN A 65 12.27 -8.55 -3.19
CA GLN A 65 12.74 -8.08 -1.89
C GLN A 65 11.79 -8.41 -0.73
N ASP A 66 10.55 -8.82 -1.00
CA ASP A 66 9.64 -9.28 0.04
C ASP A 66 10.26 -10.48 0.79
N PRO A 67 10.37 -10.44 2.13
CA PRO A 67 10.96 -11.52 2.91
C PRO A 67 10.37 -12.91 2.64
N PHE A 68 9.09 -13.02 2.30
CA PHE A 68 8.49 -14.29 1.91
C PHE A 68 9.01 -14.80 0.57
N HIS A 69 9.16 -13.93 -0.42
CA HIS A 69 9.65 -14.31 -1.75
C HIS A 69 11.15 -14.57 -1.73
N LYS A 70 11.92 -13.70 -1.06
CA LYS A 70 13.37 -13.83 -0.90
C LYS A 70 13.77 -15.14 -0.22
N ALA A 71 12.97 -15.59 0.76
CA ALA A 71 13.18 -16.85 1.46
C ALA A 71 12.60 -18.07 0.72
N GLY A 72 11.94 -17.89 -0.43
CA GLY A 72 11.28 -18.96 -1.16
C GLY A 72 10.06 -19.56 -0.45
N LEU A 73 9.56 -18.91 0.61
CA LEU A 73 8.40 -19.36 1.39
C LEU A 73 7.09 -19.13 0.66
N LYS A 74 7.09 -18.15 -0.25
CA LYS A 74 6.01 -17.92 -1.22
C LYS A 74 6.59 -17.70 -2.61
N THR A 75 5.87 -18.13 -3.63
CA THR A 75 6.12 -17.77 -5.03
C THR A 75 5.12 -16.72 -5.48
N TYR A 76 5.38 -16.01 -6.58
CA TYR A 76 4.46 -14.99 -7.05
C TYR A 76 4.32 -14.93 -8.58
N GLU A 77 3.18 -14.41 -9.00
CA GLU A 77 2.89 -13.96 -10.35
C GLU A 77 2.69 -12.44 -10.34
N LEU A 78 3.32 -11.74 -11.29
CA LEU A 78 3.10 -10.31 -11.54
C LEU A 78 2.10 -10.12 -12.68
N LYS A 79 1.13 -9.25 -12.45
CA LYS A 79 0.16 -8.82 -13.46
C LYS A 79 0.17 -7.30 -13.54
N LYS A 80 0.26 -6.77 -14.77
CA LYS A 80 0.04 -5.35 -15.01
C LYS A 80 -1.44 -5.04 -14.81
N TRP A 81 -1.73 -4.05 -13.99
CA TRP A 81 -3.09 -3.53 -13.79
C TRP A 81 -3.10 -2.04 -14.09
N THR A 82 -4.09 -1.60 -14.86
CA THR A 82 -4.39 -0.18 -15.07
C THR A 82 -5.56 0.18 -14.17
N CYS A 83 -5.34 1.09 -13.23
CA CYS A 83 -6.39 1.63 -12.39
C CYS A 83 -7.20 2.66 -13.20
N ASN A 84 -8.32 2.23 -13.77
CA ASN A 84 -9.20 3.11 -14.56
C ASN A 84 -10.07 3.98 -13.66
N GLU A 85 -10.73 3.37 -12.67
CA GLU A 85 -11.54 4.06 -11.68
C GLU A 85 -10.98 3.81 -10.28
N SER A 86 -10.98 4.86 -9.45
CA SER A 86 -10.71 4.73 -8.02
C SER A 86 -11.45 5.80 -7.24
N SER A 87 -11.82 5.45 -6.00
CA SER A 87 -12.17 6.42 -4.98
C SER A 87 -11.08 6.39 -3.93
N VAL A 88 -10.31 7.47 -3.82
CA VAL A 88 -9.29 7.61 -2.78
C VAL A 88 -9.97 8.08 -1.50
N LEU A 89 -10.45 7.13 -0.68
CA LEU A 89 -10.72 7.41 0.72
C LEU A 89 -9.38 7.55 1.44
N GLY A 90 -8.85 8.78 1.54
CA GLY A 90 -7.85 9.09 2.57
C GLY A 90 -8.49 8.78 3.94
N VAL A 91 -7.85 8.12 4.89
CA VAL A 91 -6.57 8.53 5.49
C VAL A 91 -5.79 7.32 6.03
N LEU A 92 -4.61 7.11 5.46
CA LEU A 92 -3.35 6.63 6.05
C LEU A 92 -3.38 5.51 7.11
N THR A 93 -2.70 4.42 6.74
CA THR A 93 -2.17 3.29 7.52
C THR A 93 -3.17 2.23 8.00
N ARG A 94 -2.70 0.98 7.96
CA ARG A 94 -3.23 -0.20 8.66
C ARG A 94 -3.70 0.07 10.10
N ALA A 95 -3.16 1.10 10.76
CA ALA A 95 -3.59 1.55 12.08
C ALA A 95 -5.04 2.07 12.15
N ASN A 96 -5.62 2.58 11.05
CA ASN A 96 -7.03 2.98 11.05
C ASN A 96 -7.99 1.79 10.81
N LEU A 97 -7.55 0.75 10.10
CA LEU A 97 -8.37 -0.44 9.82
C LEU A 97 -8.37 -1.46 10.98
N ASN A 98 -7.24 -1.59 11.67
CA ASN A 98 -7.07 -2.51 12.81
C ASN A 98 -7.11 -1.80 14.17
N GLY A 99 -7.40 -0.50 14.19
CA GLY A 99 -7.32 0.35 15.37
C GLY A 99 -5.89 0.79 15.72
N THR A 100 -5.78 1.93 16.41
CA THR A 100 -4.52 2.48 16.90
C THR A 100 -4.06 1.85 18.22
N SER A 101 -4.78 0.83 18.71
CA SER A 101 -4.46 0.14 19.95
C SER A 101 -3.16 -0.63 19.81
N THR A 102 -2.20 -0.32 20.68
CA THR A 102 -0.95 -1.07 20.83
C THR A 102 -1.14 -2.52 21.25
N GLU A 103 -2.35 -2.88 21.68
CA GLU A 103 -2.74 -4.22 22.12
C GLU A 103 -3.36 -5.06 21.00
N HIS A 104 -3.68 -4.48 19.84
CA HIS A 104 -4.26 -5.25 18.74
C HIS A 104 -3.21 -6.25 18.22
N PRO A 105 -3.54 -7.55 18.03
CA PRO A 105 -2.53 -8.56 17.66
C PRO A 105 -1.89 -8.33 16.28
N ALA A 106 -2.53 -7.50 15.43
CA ALA A 106 -1.97 -7.03 14.16
C ALA A 106 -1.41 -5.59 14.21
N TYR A 107 -1.36 -4.97 15.39
CA TYR A 107 -0.68 -3.70 15.62
C TYR A 107 0.82 -3.89 15.48
N TRP A 108 1.46 -2.98 14.76
CA TRP A 108 2.91 -2.92 14.70
C TRP A 108 3.33 -1.55 15.25
N PRO A 109 4.22 -1.50 16.26
CA PRO A 109 4.51 -0.27 16.99
C PRO A 109 5.28 0.75 16.14
N ASP A 110 5.21 2.00 16.59
CA ASP A 110 6.00 3.13 16.09
C ASP A 110 7.45 2.73 15.90
N MET A 111 7.86 2.65 14.63
CA MET A 111 9.24 2.41 14.24
C MET A 111 10.02 3.73 14.40
N VAL A 112 10.38 4.00 15.66
CA VAL A 112 11.34 5.01 16.14
C VAL A 112 10.77 6.44 16.20
N GLY A 113 11.14 7.14 17.27
CA GLY A 113 10.60 8.43 17.71
C GLY A 113 10.65 9.56 16.68
N GLU A 114 9.85 10.56 17.01
CA GLU A 114 9.40 11.70 16.20
C GLU A 114 8.39 11.34 15.12
N HIS A 115 7.26 12.03 15.20
CA HIS A 115 6.36 12.37 14.09
C HIS A 115 7.16 13.08 12.98
N ALA A 116 8.04 12.34 12.30
CA ALA A 116 8.82 12.83 11.18
C ALA A 116 7.87 12.87 9.98
N LYS A 117 7.21 14.04 9.86
CA LYS A 117 6.57 14.63 8.68
C LYS A 117 6.35 13.62 7.55
N LEU A 118 5.08 13.27 7.31
CA LEU A 118 4.64 12.51 6.14
C LEU A 118 5.45 12.98 4.91
N PRO A 119 6.16 12.09 4.20
CA PRO A 119 6.83 12.50 2.98
C PRO A 119 5.77 13.06 2.01
N VAL A 120 5.97 14.30 1.60
CA VAL A 120 5.16 14.92 0.55
C VAL A 120 5.41 14.10 -0.73
N PRO A 121 4.37 13.59 -1.41
CA PRO A 121 4.55 12.84 -2.66
C PRO A 121 5.40 13.65 -3.64
N LYS A 122 6.35 12.99 -4.32
CA LYS A 122 7.26 13.62 -5.30
C LYS A 122 6.52 14.45 -6.38
N THR A 123 5.24 14.18 -6.62
CA THR A 123 4.38 14.88 -7.58
C THR A 123 3.86 16.24 -7.08
N ALA A 124 3.83 16.51 -5.78
CA ALA A 124 3.26 17.77 -5.26
C ALA A 124 4.22 18.97 -5.36
N ALA A 125 5.52 18.75 -5.62
CA ALA A 125 6.49 19.84 -5.77
C ALA A 125 6.40 20.56 -7.13
N ALA A 126 5.70 20.00 -8.12
CA ALA A 126 5.64 20.57 -9.47
C ALA A 126 4.47 21.54 -9.69
N GLU A 127 3.39 21.49 -8.89
CA GLU A 127 2.15 22.21 -9.23
C GLU A 127 1.88 23.49 -8.42
N VAL A 128 2.64 23.80 -7.37
CA VAL A 128 2.38 25.00 -6.55
C VAL A 128 2.80 26.31 -7.25
N SER A 129 3.55 26.26 -8.36
CA SER A 129 3.95 27.47 -9.10
C SER A 129 2.96 27.92 -10.19
N ALA A 130 1.93 27.13 -10.52
CA ALA A 130 1.10 27.39 -11.72
C ALA A 130 -0.25 28.09 -11.45
N ASN A 131 -0.75 28.13 -10.21
CA ASN A 131 -2.12 28.59 -9.92
C ASN A 131 -2.23 29.94 -9.19
N SER A 132 -1.38 30.91 -9.52
CA SER A 132 -1.54 32.31 -9.05
C SER A 132 -2.45 33.18 -9.96
N HIS A 133 -3.08 32.62 -10.99
CA HIS A 133 -3.80 33.39 -12.02
C HIS A 133 -5.20 32.88 -12.34
N LEU A 134 -6.09 32.74 -11.34
CA LEU A 134 -7.53 32.72 -11.60
C LEU A 134 -8.23 33.64 -10.60
N LYS A 135 -8.47 34.88 -11.04
CA LYS A 135 -9.31 35.86 -10.34
C LYS A 135 -10.77 35.42 -10.36
N SER A 136 -11.45 35.73 -9.26
CA SER A 136 -12.88 35.61 -9.00
C SER A 136 -13.78 36.09 -10.14
N GLY A 137 -14.57 35.17 -10.72
CA GLY A 137 -15.73 35.48 -11.55
C GLY A 137 -16.99 34.90 -10.91
N GLY A 138 -17.95 35.75 -10.55
CA GLY A 138 -19.20 35.37 -9.89
C GLY A 138 -20.09 34.51 -10.79
N ALA A 139 -20.62 33.41 -10.24
CA ALA A 139 -21.60 32.57 -10.91
C ALA A 139 -23.02 33.13 -10.70
N SER A 140 -23.75 33.35 -11.78
CA SER A 140 -25.20 33.59 -11.76
C SER A 140 -25.95 32.25 -11.64
N PRO A 141 -27.06 32.16 -10.90
CA PRO A 141 -27.77 30.91 -10.72
C PRO A 141 -28.53 30.47 -12.00
N PRO A 142 -28.72 29.15 -12.19
CA PRO A 142 -29.40 28.61 -13.37
C PRO A 142 -30.92 28.83 -13.34
N PRO A 143 -31.60 28.86 -14.50
CA PRO A 143 -33.05 29.04 -14.58
C PRO A 143 -33.80 27.76 -14.19
N ALA A 144 -34.97 27.95 -13.58
CA ALA A 144 -35.85 26.88 -13.12
C ALA A 144 -36.64 26.24 -14.28
N LEU A 145 -36.88 24.93 -14.17
CA LEU A 145 -37.97 24.19 -14.82
C LEU A 145 -38.97 23.75 -13.76
#